data_AF-A0A7C1V1D4-F1
#
_entry.id   AF-A0A7C1V1D4-F1
#
_cell.length_a   1.000
_cell.length_b   1.000
_cell.length_c   1.000
_cell.angle_alpha   90.00
_cell.angle_beta   90.00
_cell.angle_gamma   90.00
#
_symmetry.space_group_name_H-M   'P 1'
#
loop_
_entity.id
_entity.type
_entity.pdbx_description
1 polymer ?
#
loop_
_entity_poly.entity_id
_entity_poly.type
_entity_poly.pdbx_seq_one_letter_code
_entity_poly.pdbx_strand_id
1 'polypeptide(L)'
;MDDLINQDDVNYFLYRIEKNFPNFVAGVITDKHGFTVASKISKKLWVLENTLALSAIIKKKDFIEDSNLIKIKKDLDKSKNYKLLVLLEKSKNYKKRMKPLKSLIKSQELF
;
A
#
# COMPACT_ATOMS: atom_id res chain seq x y z
N MET A 1 -19.87 14.08 -11.52
CA MET A 1 -18.85 15.04 -11.01
C MET A 1 -17.63 14.18 -10.80
N ASP A 2 -16.61 14.37 -11.63
CA ASP A 2 -15.34 13.68 -11.44
C ASP A 2 -14.68 14.33 -10.22
N ASP A 3 -14.79 13.68 -9.07
CA ASP A 3 -14.04 14.09 -7.88
C ASP A 3 -12.56 13.87 -8.20
N LEU A 4 -11.88 14.96 -8.51
CA LEU A 4 -10.45 14.96 -8.80
C LEU A 4 -9.72 14.50 -7.53
N ILE A 5 -9.01 13.39 -7.61
CA ILE A 5 -8.23 12.87 -6.48
C ILE A 5 -7.19 13.92 -6.07
N ASN A 6 -7.26 14.35 -4.81
CA ASN A 6 -6.24 15.24 -4.25
C ASN A 6 -4.95 14.45 -3.99
N GLN A 7 -3.92 14.72 -4.81
CA GLN A 7 -2.64 14.05 -4.73
C GLN A 7 -1.94 14.25 -3.37
N ASP A 8 -2.11 15.40 -2.73
CA ASP A 8 -1.49 15.68 -1.43
C ASP A 8 -2.08 14.78 -0.34
N ASP A 9 -3.39 14.56 -0.35
CA ASP A 9 -4.06 13.69 0.63
C ASP A 9 -3.66 12.22 0.46
N VAL A 10 -3.54 11.77 -0.79
CA VAL A 10 -3.11 10.40 -1.12
C VAL A 10 -1.65 10.17 -0.70
N ASN A 11 -0.76 11.12 -1.02
CA ASN A 11 0.64 11.07 -0.60
C ASN A 11 0.78 11.12 0.92
N TYR A 12 0.00 11.99 1.57
CA TYR A 12 -0.01 12.12 3.02
C TYR A 12 -0.53 10.85 3.72
N PHE A 13 -1.49 10.15 3.11
CA PHE A 13 -1.94 8.86 3.63
C PHE A 13 -0.83 7.81 3.66
N LEU A 14 -0.06 7.65 2.57
CA LEU A 14 1.09 6.74 2.56
C LEU A 14 2.17 7.16 3.57
N TYR A 15 2.41 8.47 3.72
CA TYR A 15 3.30 9.01 4.75
C TYR A 15 2.83 8.66 6.18
N ARG A 16 1.53 8.77 6.47
CA ARG A 16 0.98 8.37 7.78
C ARG A 16 1.17 6.88 8.05
N ILE A 17 1.03 6.03 7.04
CA ILE A 17 1.35 4.60 7.18
C ILE A 17 2.83 4.44 7.55
N GLU A 18 3.75 5.00 6.76
CA GLU A 18 5.19 4.93 7.03
C GLU A 18 5.54 5.36 8.47
N LYS A 19 4.98 6.48 8.95
CA LYS A 19 5.27 6.99 10.30
C LYS A 19 4.70 6.12 11.43
N ASN A 20 3.56 5.48 11.24
CA ASN A 20 2.92 4.66 12.28
C ASN A 20 3.46 3.22 12.34
N PHE A 21 4.09 2.75 11.25
CA PHE A 21 4.60 1.39 11.11
C PHE A 21 6.11 1.41 10.87
N PRO A 22 6.95 1.31 11.94
CA PRO A 22 8.41 1.40 11.82
C PRO A 22 9.06 0.33 10.94
N ASN A 23 8.35 -0.77 10.68
CA ASN A 23 8.74 -1.82 9.74
C ASN A 23 8.20 -1.61 8.32
N PHE A 24 7.74 -0.40 7.99
CA PHE A 24 7.30 -0.06 6.65
C PHE A 24 8.47 -0.12 5.67
N VAL A 25 8.23 -0.78 4.54
CA VAL A 25 9.23 -0.99 3.49
C VAL A 25 8.81 -0.28 2.22
N ALA A 26 7.56 -0.48 1.79
CA ALA A 26 6.99 0.22 0.65
C ALA A 26 5.47 0.26 0.73
N GLY A 27 4.88 1.20 0.01
CA GLY A 27 3.44 1.34 -0.18
C GLY A 27 3.17 1.88 -1.57
N VAL A 28 2.16 1.35 -2.25
CA VAL A 28 1.70 1.85 -3.54
C VAL A 28 0.18 1.83 -3.59
N ILE A 29 -0.38 2.88 -4.18
CA ILE A 29 -1.79 2.99 -4.52
C ILE A 29 -1.88 2.98 -6.03
N THR A 30 -2.75 2.14 -6.56
CA THR A 30 -2.96 1.98 -7.99
C THR A 30 -4.43 2.06 -8.32
N ASP A 31 -4.74 2.31 -9.58
CA ASP A 31 -6.06 1.97 -10.09
C ASP A 31 -6.21 0.45 -10.29
N LYS A 32 -7.38 0.01 -10.75
CA LYS A 32 -7.67 -1.42 -11.02
C LYS A 32 -6.86 -2.01 -12.18
N HIS A 33 -6.25 -1.18 -13.03
CA HIS A 33 -5.45 -1.57 -14.18
C HIS A 33 -3.95 -1.62 -13.86
N GLY A 34 -3.54 -1.14 -12.69
CA GLY A 34 -2.15 -1.14 -12.24
C GLY A 34 -1.39 0.13 -12.58
N PHE A 35 -2.08 1.20 -12.97
CA PHE A 35 -1.47 2.53 -13.07
C PHE A 35 -1.28 3.09 -11.67
N THR A 36 -0.07 3.54 -11.35
CA THR A 36 0.25 4.13 -10.06
C THR A 36 -0.47 5.46 -9.90
N VAL A 37 -1.17 5.62 -8.78
CA VAL A 37 -1.72 6.91 -8.31
C VAL A 37 -0.72 7.58 -7.38
N ALA A 38 -0.15 6.83 -6.44
CA ALA A 38 0.89 7.30 -5.53
C ALA A 38 1.76 6.15 -5.04
N SER A 39 3.01 6.44 -4.68
CA SER A 39 3.90 5.46 -4.09
C SER A 39 4.82 6.05 -3.03
N LYS A 40 5.27 5.19 -2.12
CA LYS A 40 6.27 5.49 -1.11
C LYS A 40 7.15 4.27 -0.93
N ILE A 41 8.39 4.36 -1.38
CA ILE A 41 9.34 3.24 -1.37
C ILE A 41 10.55 3.64 -0.53
N SER A 42 10.90 2.81 0.47
CA SER A 42 12.11 3.03 1.25
C SER A 42 13.34 2.92 0.36
N LYS A 43 14.32 3.81 0.53
CA LYS A 43 15.57 3.84 -0.26
C LYS A 43 16.38 2.54 -0.19
N LYS A 44 16.10 1.68 0.79
CA LYS A 44 16.77 0.40 0.98
C LYS A 44 16.21 -0.73 0.11
N LEU A 45 15.04 -0.54 -0.50
CA LEU A 45 14.37 -1.57 -1.29
C LEU A 45 14.69 -1.39 -2.78
N TRP A 46 15.22 -2.44 -3.42
CA TRP A 46 15.55 -2.46 -4.84
C TRP A 46 14.36 -2.97 -5.68
N VAL A 47 13.14 -2.55 -5.35
CA VAL A 47 11.93 -2.95 -6.09
C VAL A 47 11.38 -1.72 -6.80
N LEU A 48 11.10 -1.88 -8.10
CA LEU A 48 10.54 -0.83 -8.93
C LEU A 48 9.07 -0.58 -8.57
N GLU A 49 8.64 0.68 -8.69
CA GLU A 49 7.25 1.08 -8.45
C GLU A 49 6.26 0.27 -9.27
N ASN A 50 6.55 0.07 -10.57
CA ASN A 50 5.70 -0.70 -11.47
C ASN A 50 5.51 -2.15 -10.98
N THR A 51 6.55 -2.75 -10.41
CA THR A 51 6.47 -4.09 -9.83
C THR A 51 5.52 -4.10 -8.64
N LEU A 52 5.60 -3.11 -7.76
CA LEU A 52 4.67 -2.96 -6.64
C LEU A 52 3.24 -2.74 -7.14
N ALA A 53 3.06 -1.92 -8.17
CA ALA A 53 1.76 -1.58 -8.71
C ALA A 53 1.06 -2.82 -9.32
N LEU A 54 1.78 -3.57 -10.16
CA LEU A 54 1.31 -4.84 -10.70
C LEU A 54 1.05 -5.87 -9.61
N SER A 55 1.91 -5.92 -8.59
CA SER A 55 1.69 -6.73 -7.40
C SER A 55 0.39 -6.35 -6.66
N ALA A 56 -0.02 -5.08 -6.62
CA ALA A 56 -1.25 -4.66 -5.95
C ALA A 56 -2.51 -5.23 -6.63
N ILE A 57 -2.51 -5.38 -7.96
CA ILE A 57 -3.66 -5.87 -8.74
C ILE A 57 -3.68 -7.40 -8.93
N ILE A 58 -2.53 -8.07 -8.84
CA ILE A 58 -2.42 -9.50 -9.16
C ILE A 58 -2.96 -10.41 -8.06
N LYS A 59 -3.77 -11.41 -8.45
CA LYS A 59 -4.45 -12.34 -7.53
C LYS A 59 -3.72 -13.69 -7.32
N LYS A 60 -2.90 -14.12 -8.28
CA LYS A 60 -2.29 -15.47 -8.29
C LYS A 60 -0.82 -15.43 -7.89
N LYS A 61 0.08 -15.32 -8.88
CA LYS A 61 1.53 -15.31 -8.67
C LYS A 61 1.98 -13.87 -8.51
N ASP A 62 2.62 -13.59 -7.39
CA ASP A 62 3.05 -12.24 -7.03
C ASP A 62 4.47 -12.00 -7.52
N PHE A 63 4.84 -10.77 -7.88
CA PHE A 63 6.19 -10.46 -8.36
C PHE A 63 7.21 -10.30 -7.23
N ILE A 64 6.73 -10.21 -5.99
CA ILE A 64 7.55 -9.98 -4.80
C ILE A 64 7.47 -11.22 -3.92
N GLU A 65 8.50 -12.06 -3.98
CA GLU A 65 8.60 -13.34 -3.28
C GLU A 65 9.72 -13.30 -2.23
N ASP A 66 9.60 -12.40 -1.24
CA ASP A 66 10.49 -12.35 -0.08
C ASP A 66 9.75 -12.83 1.18
N SER A 67 10.27 -13.90 1.79
CA SER A 67 9.68 -14.52 2.99
C SER A 67 9.81 -13.67 4.27
N ASN A 68 10.70 -12.68 4.25
CA ASN A 68 10.87 -11.68 5.30
C ASN A 68 9.91 -10.50 5.14
N LEU A 69 9.12 -10.43 4.07
CA LEU A 69 8.14 -9.38 3.85
C LEU A 69 6.71 -9.86 4.10
N ILE A 70 5.90 -9.00 4.71
CA ILE A 70 4.46 -9.14 4.84
C ILE A 70 3.81 -8.22 3.82
N LYS A 71 2.99 -8.83 2.96
CA LYS A 71 2.22 -8.14 1.93
C LYS A 71 0.79 -7.92 2.39
N ILE A 72 0.31 -6.70 2.30
CA ILE A 72 -1.08 -6.33 2.62
C ILE A 72 -1.69 -5.70 1.39
N LYS A 73 -2.65 -6.40 0.78
CA LYS A 73 -3.43 -5.91 -0.36
C LYS A 73 -4.84 -5.55 0.09
N LYS A 74 -5.32 -4.37 -0.30
CA LYS A 74 -6.68 -3.91 -0.01
C LYS A 74 -7.25 -3.09 -1.16
N ASP A 75 -8.54 -3.28 -1.43
CA ASP A 75 -9.31 -2.30 -2.18
C ASP A 75 -9.57 -1.10 -1.25
N LEU A 76 -9.39 0.12 -1.75
CA LEU A 76 -9.56 1.35 -0.98
C LEU A 76 -10.99 1.89 -1.06
N ASP A 77 -11.67 1.64 -2.18
CA ASP A 77 -13.05 2.06 -2.44
C ASP A 77 -13.99 0.85 -2.60
N LYS A 78 -15.29 1.09 -2.44
CA LYS A 78 -16.32 0.04 -2.60
C LYS A 78 -16.40 -0.48 -4.04
N SER A 79 -16.11 0.37 -5.02
CA SER A 79 -16.12 0.04 -6.45
C SER A 79 -14.86 -0.71 -6.89
N LYS A 80 -13.87 -0.85 -6.00
CA LYS A 80 -12.59 -1.53 -6.23
C LYS A 80 -11.79 -0.94 -7.39
N ASN A 81 -11.99 0.34 -7.65
CA ASN A 81 -11.23 1.08 -8.64
C ASN A 81 -9.83 1.39 -8.15
N TYR A 82 -9.62 1.48 -6.83
CA TYR A 82 -8.33 1.79 -6.22
C TYR A 82 -7.86 0.66 -5.31
N LYS A 83 -6.58 0.33 -5.45
CA LYS A 83 -5.93 -0.74 -4.70
C LYS A 83 -4.72 -0.21 -3.97
N LEU A 84 -4.54 -0.70 -2.76
CA LEU A 84 -3.37 -0.47 -1.93
C LEU A 84 -2.58 -1.77 -1.81
N LEU A 85 -1.27 -1.68 -2.00
CA LEU A 85 -0.31 -2.66 -1.50
C LEU A 85 0.60 -1.97 -0.48
N VAL A 86 0.73 -2.57 0.70
CA VAL A 86 1.74 -2.22 1.70
C VAL A 86 2.66 -3.41 1.93
N LEU A 87 3.96 -3.15 1.87
CA LEU A 87 5.03 -4.06 2.26
C LEU A 87 5.56 -3.65 3.62
N LEU A 88 5.59 -4.62 4.53
CA LEU A 88 6.19 -4.47 5.84
C LEU A 88 7.25 -5.54 6.05
N GLU A 89 8.34 -5.22 6.72
CA GLU A 89 9.31 -6.20 7.19
C GLU A 89 8.69 -7.05 8.31
N LYS A 90 8.86 -8.36 8.22
CA LYS A 90 8.32 -9.34 9.16
C LYS A 90 9.14 -9.28 10.44
N SER A 91 8.51 -8.83 11.52
CA SER A 91 9.11 -8.89 12.85
C SER A 91 8.07 -9.25 13.90
N LYS A 92 8.49 -10.08 14.86
CA LYS A 92 7.64 -10.53 15.99
C LYS A 92 7.15 -9.34 16.81
N ASN A 93 7.92 -8.25 16.85
CA ASN A 93 7.63 -7.05 17.64
C ASN A 93 6.44 -6.23 17.10
N TYR A 94 6.08 -6.40 15.81
CA TYR A 94 5.06 -5.58 15.15
C TYR A 94 3.75 -6.30 14.87
N LYS A 95 3.61 -7.57 15.29
CA LYS A 95 2.38 -8.36 15.07
C LYS A 95 1.13 -7.66 15.61
N LYS A 96 1.23 -6.99 16.77
CA LYS A 96 0.14 -6.24 17.41
C LYS A 96 -0.26 -4.97 16.62
N ARG A 97 0.65 -4.38 15.83
CA ARG A 97 0.39 -3.17 15.02
C ARG A 97 -0.44 -3.44 13.76
N MET A 98 -0.62 -4.70 13.38
CA MET A 98 -1.40 -5.08 12.21
C MET A 98 -2.90 -4.71 12.30
N LYS A 99 -3.48 -4.76 13.51
CA LYS A 99 -4.88 -4.35 13.74
C LYS A 99 -5.07 -2.84 13.50
N PRO A 100 -4.27 -1.95 14.12
CA PRO A 100 -4.28 -0.52 13.81
C PRO A 100 -4.12 -0.20 12.32
N LEU A 101 -3.20 -0.86 11.61
CA LEU A 101 -3.01 -0.64 10.16
C LEU A 101 -4.29 -0.93 9.36
N LYS A 102 -4.93 -2.08 9.62
CA LYS A 102 -6.18 -2.43 8.96
C LYS A 102 -7.30 -1.43 9.27
N SER A 103 -7.32 -0.87 10.48
CA SER A 103 -8.28 0.17 10.87
C SER A 103 -8.02 1.46 10.10
N LEU A 104 -6.78 1.92 10.07
CA LEU A 104 -6.36 3.13 9.36
C LEU A 104 -6.64 3.06 7.85
N ILE A 105 -6.42 1.89 7.23
CA ILE A 105 -6.77 1.68 5.82
C ILE A 105 -8.28 1.71 5.59
N LYS A 106 -9.09 1.26 6.55
CA LYS A 106 -10.55 1.22 6.40
C LYS A 106 -11.23 2.56 6.66
N SER A 107 -10.65 3.39 7.51
CA SER A 107 -11.20 4.70 7.89
C SER A 107 -10.74 5.84 6.99
N GLN A 108 -10.07 5.52 5.89
CA GLN A 108 -9.62 6.52 4.91
C GLN A 108 -10.82 6.98 4.06
N GLU A 109 -10.87 8.27 3.72
CA GLU A 109 -11.94 8.88 2.91
C GLU A 109 -11.34 9.58 1.67
N LEU A 110 -10.43 8.90 0.97
CA LEU A 110 -9.76 9.42 -0.23
C LEU A 110 -10.50 9.09 -1.53
N PHE A 111 -11.34 8.03 -1.54
CA PHE A 111 -11.95 7.42 -2.74
C PHE A 111 -13.35 6.87 -2.48
#